data_AF-W0HJD7-F1
#
_entry.id   AF-W0HJD7-F1
#
_cell.length_a   1.000
_cell.length_b   1.000
_cell.length_c   1.000
_cell.angle_alpha   90.00
_cell.angle_beta   90.00
_cell.angle_gamma   90.00
#
_symmetry.space_group_name_H-M   'P 1'
#
loop_
_entity.id
_entity.type
_entity.pdbx_description
1 polymer ?
#
loop_
_entity_poly.entity_id
_entity_poly.type
_entity_poly.pdbx_seq_one_letter_code
_entity_poly.pdbx_strand_id
1 'polypeptide(L)'
;VSQELYRNDLFVSLLWNPASDKTEQLASFFQRLAKAKKTQSEPDMEAIRKIEELSRDFIQDLEAYGARLLSIYEHDGILFSEQSEFLHQLVGGRRERIPLTFGTIASTIYSDRVIF
;
A
#
# COMPACT_ATOMS: atom_id res chain seq x y z
N VAL A 1 23.89 27.39 6.85
CA VAL A 1 23.56 25.97 6.60
C VAL A 1 22.10 25.81 6.95
N SER A 2 21.22 25.70 5.96
CA SER A 2 19.79 25.46 6.18
C SER A 2 19.67 24.02 6.66
N GLN A 3 19.21 23.80 7.90
CA GLN A 3 18.89 22.44 8.33
C GLN A 3 17.64 22.02 7.58
N GLU A 4 17.79 21.12 6.61
CA GLU A 4 16.65 20.38 6.07
C GLU A 4 16.09 19.55 7.23
N LEU A 5 14.99 20.03 7.82
CA LEU A 5 14.23 19.31 8.83
C LEU A 5 13.91 17.93 8.25
N TYR A 6 14.29 16.88 8.96
CA TYR A 6 13.89 15.51 8.64
C TYR A 6 12.37 15.46 8.54
N ARG A 7 11.87 15.34 7.31
CA ARG A 7 10.44 15.16 7.04
C ARG A 7 10.12 13.69 7.26
N ASN A 8 9.45 13.39 8.36
CA ASN A 8 8.89 12.06 8.60
C ASN A 8 7.55 11.96 7.87
N ASP A 9 7.52 11.23 6.76
CA ASP A 9 6.27 10.83 6.12
C ASP A 9 5.73 9.57 6.84
N LEU A 10 4.51 9.64 7.35
CA LEU A 10 3.84 8.53 8.04
C LEU A 10 2.91 7.79 7.06
N PHE A 11 2.97 6.46 7.07
CA PHE A 11 2.13 5.61 6.23
C PHE A 11 1.28 4.69 7.09
N VAL A 12 0.00 4.59 6.74
CA VAL A 12 -0.95 3.70 7.42
C VAL A 12 -1.55 2.76 6.37
N SER A 13 -1.56 1.46 6.66
CA SER A 13 -2.24 0.46 5.86
C SER A 13 -3.43 -0.09 6.63
N LEU A 14 -4.63 0.05 6.06
CA LEU A 14 -5.86 -0.49 6.64
C LEU A 14 -6.08 -1.91 6.14
N LEU A 15 -6.37 -2.82 7.06
CA LEU A 15 -6.64 -4.23 6.77
C LEU A 15 -7.97 -4.63 7.40
N TRP A 16 -8.90 -5.11 6.57
CA TRP A 16 -10.21 -5.62 7.00
C TRP A 16 -10.26 -7.15 6.91
N ASN A 17 -10.70 -7.81 7.98
CA ASN A 17 -10.92 -9.25 8.02
C ASN A 17 -12.33 -9.55 8.55
N PRO A 18 -13.29 -9.97 7.71
CA PRO A 18 -14.67 -10.22 8.14
C PRO A 18 -14.83 -11.44 9.06
N ALA A 19 -13.82 -12.32 9.14
CA ALA A 19 -13.85 -13.54 9.96
C ALA A 19 -13.25 -13.35 11.37
N SER A 20 -12.97 -12.11 11.79
CA SER A 20 -12.23 -11.85 13.01
C SER A 20 -13.10 -11.99 14.26
N ASP A 21 -13.15 -13.21 14.79
CA ASP A 21 -13.26 -13.40 16.24
C ASP A 21 -11.88 -13.86 16.76
N LYS A 22 -11.26 -12.96 17.54
CA LYS A 22 -10.06 -13.08 18.40
C LYS A 22 -8.80 -13.82 17.90
N THR A 23 -7.75 -13.02 17.68
CA THR A 23 -6.31 -13.24 17.93
C THR A 23 -5.56 -14.47 17.37
N GLU A 24 -6.19 -15.62 17.13
CA GLU A 24 -5.53 -16.83 16.61
C GLU A 24 -5.40 -16.86 15.08
N GLN A 25 -6.08 -15.96 14.36
CA GLN A 25 -6.30 -16.10 12.91
C GLN A 25 -5.48 -15.17 12.00
N LEU A 26 -4.57 -14.35 12.53
CA LEU A 26 -3.68 -13.55 11.66
C LEU A 26 -2.80 -14.47 10.80
N ALA A 27 -2.25 -15.54 11.38
CA ALA A 27 -1.46 -16.52 10.66
C ALA A 27 -2.28 -17.29 9.59
N SER A 28 -3.51 -17.68 9.90
CA SER A 28 -4.39 -18.36 8.95
C SER A 28 -4.85 -17.44 7.81
N PHE A 29 -4.99 -16.13 8.07
CA PHE A 29 -5.24 -15.12 7.05
C PHE A 29 -4.05 -14.94 6.09
N PHE A 30 -2.81 -14.86 6.59
CA PHE A 30 -1.62 -14.83 5.72
C PHE A 30 -1.55 -16.09 4.83
N GLN A 31 -1.91 -17.25 5.37
CA GLN A 31 -2.00 -18.49 4.60
C GLN A 31 -3.14 -18.46 3.55
N ARG A 32 -4.28 -17.84 3.86
CA ARG A 32 -5.39 -17.64 2.91
C ARG A 32 -5.03 -16.64 1.81
N LEU A 33 -4.36 -15.53 2.13
CA LEU A 33 -3.83 -14.60 1.12
C LEU A 33 -2.84 -15.30 0.17
N ALA A 34 -1.94 -16.11 0.72
CA ALA A 34 -1.01 -16.91 -0.09
C ALA A 34 -1.73 -17.93 -0.99
N LYS A 35 -2.86 -18.50 -0.54
CA LYS A 35 -3.70 -19.41 -1.34
C LYS A 35 -4.60 -18.68 -2.34
N ALA A 36 -5.15 -17.53 -2.01
CA ALA A 36 -5.94 -16.69 -2.92
C ALA A 36 -5.09 -16.18 -4.08
N LYS A 37 -3.78 -16.00 -3.89
CA LYS A 37 -2.86 -15.76 -5.01
C LYS A 37 -2.82 -16.91 -6.04
N LYS A 38 -3.19 -18.15 -5.64
CA LYS A 38 -3.26 -19.33 -6.53
C LYS A 38 -4.65 -19.59 -7.13
N THR A 39 -5.69 -19.00 -6.58
CA THR A 39 -7.08 -19.17 -7.05
C THR A 39 -7.63 -17.78 -7.30
N GLN A 40 -7.84 -17.39 -8.56
CA GLN A 40 -8.60 -16.20 -8.93
C GLN A 40 -10.00 -16.30 -8.32
N SER A 41 -10.13 -15.90 -7.05
CA SER A 41 -11.40 -15.73 -6.39
C SER A 41 -11.97 -14.41 -6.91
N GLU A 42 -13.26 -14.43 -7.25
CA GLU A 42 -13.96 -13.20 -7.59
C GLU A 42 -13.81 -12.19 -6.45
N PRO A 43 -13.60 -10.90 -6.77
CA PRO A 43 -13.53 -9.85 -5.77
C PRO A 43 -14.87 -9.74 -5.04
N ASP A 44 -14.83 -9.90 -3.72
CA ASP A 44 -15.97 -9.64 -2.85
C ASP A 44 -16.23 -8.13 -2.84
N MET A 45 -17.22 -7.70 -3.63
CA MET A 45 -17.60 -6.30 -3.79
C MET A 45 -18.09 -5.66 -2.50
N GLU A 46 -18.68 -6.43 -1.57
CA GLU A 46 -19.10 -5.92 -0.28
C GLU A 46 -17.89 -5.63 0.61
N ALA A 47 -16.90 -6.54 0.62
CA ALA A 47 -15.65 -6.32 1.33
C ALA A 47 -14.87 -5.11 0.78
N ILE A 48 -14.86 -4.91 -0.54
CA ILE A 48 -14.25 -3.74 -1.18
C ILE A 48 -14.96 -2.46 -0.74
N ARG A 49 -16.28 -2.42 -0.84
CA ARG A 49 -17.06 -1.26 -0.40
C ARG A 49 -16.82 -0.94 1.07
N LYS A 50 -16.72 -1.97 1.92
CA LYS A 50 -16.50 -1.77 3.36
C LYS A 50 -15.14 -1.17 3.65
N ILE A 51 -14.07 -1.63 2.98
CA ILE A 51 -12.74 -1.04 3.17
C ILE A 51 -12.67 0.39 2.62
N GLU A 52 -13.40 0.71 1.55
CA GLU A 52 -13.49 2.09 1.02
C GLU A 52 -14.20 3.04 1.99
N GLU A 53 -15.32 2.60 2.59
CA GLU A 53 -16.03 3.36 3.62
C GLU A 53 -15.11 3.61 4.84
N LEU A 54 -14.47 2.57 5.37
CA LEU A 54 -13.52 2.69 6.48
C LEU A 54 -12.34 3.61 6.16
N SER A 55 -11.83 3.55 4.93
CA SER A 55 -10.72 4.41 4.49
C SER A 55 -11.13 5.87 4.44
N ARG A 56 -12.36 6.16 3.99
CA ARG A 56 -12.90 7.52 3.91
C ARG A 56 -13.06 8.12 5.31
N ASP A 57 -13.71 7.39 6.21
CA ASP A 57 -13.93 7.84 7.59
C ASP A 57 -12.57 8.07 8.29
N PHE A 58 -11.63 7.15 8.13
CA PHE A 58 -10.29 7.27 8.71
C PHE A 58 -9.48 8.48 8.18
N ILE A 59 -9.58 8.78 6.88
CA ILE A 59 -8.94 9.96 6.30
C ILE A 59 -9.59 11.24 6.82
N GLN A 60 -10.92 11.27 6.95
CA GLN A 60 -11.65 12.42 7.47
C GLN A 60 -11.24 12.72 8.93
N ASP A 61 -11.11 11.70 9.77
CA ASP A 61 -10.65 11.86 11.15
C ASP A 61 -9.22 12.41 11.25
N LEU A 62 -8.41 12.20 10.20
CA LEU A 62 -7.03 12.66 10.10
C LEU A 62 -6.84 13.88 9.20
N GLU A 63 -7.93 14.59 8.84
CA GLU A 63 -7.88 15.75 7.95
C GLU A 63 -6.95 16.85 8.48
N ALA A 64 -6.95 17.09 9.80
CA ALA A 64 -6.07 18.06 10.46
C ALA A 64 -4.57 17.76 10.28
N TYR A 65 -4.21 16.50 9.98
CA TYR A 65 -2.84 16.05 9.71
C TYR A 65 -2.51 16.00 8.21
N GLY A 66 -3.45 16.34 7.34
CA GLY A 66 -3.27 16.27 5.88
C GLY A 66 -3.20 14.84 5.35
N ALA A 67 -3.85 13.88 6.03
CA ALA A 67 -3.90 12.50 5.58
C ALA A 67 -4.53 12.39 4.19
N ARG A 68 -3.97 11.50 3.36
CA ARG A 68 -4.46 11.24 2.01
C ARG A 68 -4.23 9.80 1.61
N LEU A 69 -5.07 9.31 0.72
CA LEU A 69 -4.84 8.02 0.07
C LEU A 69 -3.70 8.15 -0.94
N LEU A 70 -2.85 7.13 -1.02
CA LEU A 70 -1.89 7.00 -2.11
C LEU A 70 -2.64 6.66 -3.40
N SER A 71 -2.21 7.25 -4.51
CA SER A 71 -2.94 7.26 -5.77
C SER A 71 -2.03 7.01 -6.98
N ILE A 72 -2.64 6.90 -8.15
CA ILE A 72 -1.95 6.93 -9.44
C ILE A 72 -1.95 8.38 -9.92
N TYR A 73 -0.82 8.87 -10.39
CA TYR A 73 -0.68 10.24 -10.90
C TYR A 73 0.09 10.27 -12.22
N GLU A 74 -0.11 11.34 -12.99
CA GLU A 74 0.63 11.57 -14.23
C GLU A 74 1.81 12.52 -14.01
N HIS A 75 2.94 12.22 -14.63
CA HIS A 75 4.09 13.11 -14.70
C HIS A 75 4.76 12.93 -16.07
N ASP A 76 4.93 14.02 -16.81
CA ASP A 76 5.54 14.02 -18.15
C ASP A 76 4.93 13.01 -19.14
N GLY A 77 3.60 12.84 -19.10
CA GLY A 77 2.87 11.91 -19.97
C GLY A 77 2.95 10.44 -19.57
N ILE A 78 3.55 10.13 -18.41
CA ILE A 78 3.70 8.77 -17.89
C ILE A 78 2.92 8.65 -16.57
N LEU A 79 2.22 7.54 -16.39
CA LEU A 79 1.53 7.22 -15.14
C LEU A 79 2.50 6.63 -14.12
N PHE A 80 2.41 7.08 -12.88
CA PHE A 80 3.19 6.66 -11.72
C PHE A 80 2.27 6.19 -10.60
N SER A 81 2.77 5.31 -9.75
CA SER A 81 2.01 4.67 -8.67
C SER A 81 2.63 5.00 -7.31
N GLU A 82 1.99 5.86 -6.52
CA GLU A 82 2.51 6.25 -5.20
C GLU A 82 2.63 5.07 -4.24
N GLN A 83 1.77 4.05 -4.38
CA GLN A 83 1.85 2.81 -3.63
C GLN A 83 3.14 2.05 -3.97
N SER A 84 3.52 2.04 -5.25
CA SER A 84 4.77 1.42 -5.69
C SER A 84 5.99 2.21 -5.23
N GLU A 85 5.93 3.55 -5.22
CA GLU A 85 6.97 4.41 -4.63
C GLU A 85 7.15 4.14 -3.13
N PHE A 86 6.05 4.02 -2.38
CA PHE A 86 6.07 3.68 -0.96
C PHE A 86 6.75 2.32 -0.73
N LEU A 87 6.36 1.29 -1.47
CA LEU A 87 6.96 -0.03 -1.33
C LEU A 87 8.44 -0.04 -1.74
N HIS A 88 8.81 0.73 -2.76
CA HIS A 88 10.21 0.94 -3.14
C HIS A 88 11.01 1.65 -2.05
N GLN A 89 10.45 2.67 -1.42
CA GLN A 89 11.07 3.32 -0.28
C GLN A 89 11.21 2.38 0.92
N LEU A 90 10.20 1.54 1.19
CA LEU A 90 10.22 0.58 2.29
C LEU A 90 11.33 -0.46 2.11
N VAL A 91 11.56 -0.93 0.89
CA VAL A 91 12.55 -1.97 0.59
C VAL A 91 13.94 -1.39 0.33
N GLY A 92 14.03 -0.33 -0.48
CA GLY A 92 15.28 0.27 -0.95
C GLY A 92 15.77 1.48 -0.15
N GLY A 93 14.99 1.95 0.83
CA GLY A 93 15.36 3.07 1.71
C GLY A 93 15.36 4.46 1.05
N ARG A 94 15.02 4.55 -0.25
CA ARG A 94 15.02 5.79 -1.03
C ARG A 94 13.67 5.99 -1.75
N ARG A 95 13.22 7.24 -1.78
CA ARG A 95 12.00 7.63 -2.46
C ARG A 95 12.31 7.96 -3.92
N GLU A 96 11.67 7.25 -4.84
CA GLU A 96 11.82 7.43 -6.28
C GLU A 96 10.46 7.27 -6.95
N ARG A 97 10.27 7.92 -8.10
CA ARG A 97 9.04 7.79 -8.88
C ARG A 97 9.02 6.43 -9.57
N ILE A 98 7.99 5.62 -9.32
CA ILE A 98 7.85 4.29 -9.89
C ILE A 98 6.71 4.29 -10.93
N PRO A 99 7.02 4.07 -12.21
CA PRO A 99 5.99 4.07 -13.25
C PRO A 99 4.99 2.94 -13.00
N LEU A 100 3.74 3.18 -13.39
CA LEU A 100 2.69 2.17 -13.31
C LEU A 100 3.01 1.04 -14.31
N THR A 101 3.42 -0.11 -13.79
CA THR A 101 3.74 -1.28 -14.62
C THR A 101 2.59 -2.27 -14.69
N PHE A 102 2.38 -2.86 -15.85
CA PHE A 102 1.58 -4.07 -15.98
C PHE A 102 2.39 -5.29 -15.52
N GLY A 103 1.96 -5.93 -14.43
CA GLY A 103 2.62 -7.13 -13.92
C GLY A 103 2.62 -7.24 -12.41
N THR A 104 3.45 -8.14 -11.89
CA THR A 104 3.57 -8.31 -10.43
C THR A 104 4.33 -7.13 -9.86
N ILE A 105 3.73 -6.41 -8.91
CA ILE A 105 4.34 -5.26 -8.23
C ILE A 105 5.76 -5.57 -7.71
N ALA A 106 6.00 -6.80 -7.24
CA ALA A 106 7.30 -7.27 -6.77
C ALA A 106 8.43 -7.20 -7.81
N SER A 107 8.16 -7.43 -9.10
CA SER A 107 9.20 -7.36 -10.13
C SER A 107 9.62 -5.93 -10.48
N THR A 108 8.76 -4.95 -10.18
CA THR A 108 8.98 -3.53 -10.50
C THR A 108 9.69 -2.79 -9.37
N ILE A 109 9.37 -3.14 -8.12
CA ILE A 109 9.98 -2.52 -6.94
C ILE A 109 11.44 -2.96 -6.75
N TYR A 110 11.80 -4.13 -7.26
CA TYR A 110 13.05 -4.81 -6.91
C TYR A 110 14.08 -4.69 -8.04
N SER A 111 14.59 -3.48 -8.26
CA SER A 111 15.72 -3.25 -9.18
C SER A 111 17.06 -3.20 -8.44
N ASP A 112 17.08 -2.68 -7.21
CA ASP A 112 18.29 -2.56 -6.40
C ASP A 112 18.27 -3.57 -5.24
N ARG A 113 18.98 -4.69 -5.42
CA ARG A 113 19.25 -5.63 -4.33
C ARG A 113 20.26 -5.01 -3.38
N VAL A 114 19.88 -4.85 -2.11
CA VAL A 114 20.86 -4.78 -1.03
C VAL A 114 21.43 -6.20 -0.85
N ILE A 115 22.72 -6.35 -1.18
CA ILE A 115 23.49 -7.54 -0.86
C ILE A 115 24.09 -7.31 0.53
N PHE A 116 23.76 -8.17 1.49
CA PHE A 116 24.38 -8.21 2.81
C PHE A 116 25.37 -9.37 2.85
#